data_AF-A0A7R9HTR2-F1
#
_entry.id   AF-A0A7R9HTR2-F1
#
_cell.length_a   1.000
_cell.length_b   1.000
_cell.length_c   1.000
_cell.angle_alpha   90.00
_cell.angle_beta   90.00
_cell.angle_gamma   90.00
#
_symmetry.space_group_name_H-M   'P 1'
#
loop_
_entity.id
_entity.type
_entity.pdbx_description
1 polymer ?
#
loop_
_entity_poly.entity_id
_entity_poly.type
_entity_poly.pdbx_seq_one_letter_code
_entity_poly.pdbx_strand_id
1 'polypeptide(L)'
;MLEVSVNLALFKVLPMVVRIRQQELSYRQELLTLGLKMSERLPLPEASGKRRKSRPARDEEGDYECEICRANLFVSLVTNSHEEGVYCLPHAIQLLTNKRHHLKYCKLMYTYDEINQFLPMITPTIRALTPATPPEYSERTCTSLGNQVFTTP
;
A
#
# COMPACT_ATOMS: atom_id res chain seq x y z
N MET A 1 -2.94 16.44 -24.57
CA MET A 1 -2.97 17.03 -23.21
C MET A 1 -3.44 16.04 -22.13
N LEU A 2 -4.52 15.26 -22.38
CA LEU A 2 -5.01 14.26 -21.42
C LEU A 2 -4.01 13.11 -21.16
N GLU A 3 -3.39 12.54 -22.20
CA GLU A 3 -2.41 11.44 -22.04
C GLU A 3 -1.18 11.83 -21.20
N VAL A 4 -0.65 13.04 -21.40
CA VAL A 4 0.48 13.58 -20.63
C VAL A 4 0.12 13.71 -19.14
N SER A 5 -1.13 14.08 -18.84
CA SER A 5 -1.62 14.25 -17.46
C SER A 5 -1.81 12.89 -16.75
N VAL A 6 -2.27 11.86 -17.47
CA VAL A 6 -2.40 10.50 -16.94
C VAL A 6 -1.03 9.88 -16.63
N ASN A 7 -0.05 10.06 -17.52
CA ASN A 7 1.31 9.55 -17.31
C ASN A 7 1.98 10.20 -16.08
N LEU A 8 1.73 11.50 -15.85
CA LEU A 8 2.23 12.20 -14.67
C LEU A 8 1.59 11.69 -13.36
N ALA A 9 0.29 11.36 -13.38
CA ALA A 9 -0.40 10.80 -12.22
C ALA A 9 0.17 9.44 -11.80
N LEU A 10 0.43 8.56 -12.77
CA LEU A 10 0.99 7.23 -12.52
C LEU A 10 2.41 7.28 -11.94
N PHE A 11 3.24 8.22 -12.41
CA PHE A 11 4.56 8.48 -11.85
C PHE A 11 4.51 8.91 -10.37
N LYS A 12 3.56 9.79 -10.01
CA LYS A 12 3.39 10.26 -8.63
C LYS A 12 2.90 9.16 -7.68
N VAL A 13 2.11 8.22 -8.19
CA VAL A 13 1.60 7.08 -7.39
C VAL A 13 2.68 6.02 -7.15
N LEU A 14 3.61 5.84 -8.07
CA LEU A 14 4.68 4.84 -7.96
C LEU A 14 5.44 4.85 -6.61
N PRO A 15 6.00 5.98 -6.11
CA PRO A 15 6.68 5.99 -4.81
C PRO A 15 5.75 5.62 -3.64
N MET A 16 4.44 5.91 -3.75
CA MET A 16 3.47 5.50 -2.74
C MET A 16 3.29 3.98 -2.73
N VAL A 17 3.16 3.36 -3.91
CA VAL A 17 3.04 1.89 -4.05
C VAL A 17 4.30 1.18 -3.56
N VAL A 18 5.48 1.72 -3.87
CA VAL A 18 6.77 1.20 -3.37
C VAL A 18 6.80 1.21 -1.84
N ARG A 19 6.40 2.32 -1.22
CA ARG A 19 6.33 2.46 0.23
C ARG A 19 5.33 1.47 0.84
N ILE A 20 4.13 1.36 0.29
CA ILE A 20 3.09 0.44 0.75
C ILE A 20 3.61 -1.00 0.71
N ARG A 21 4.25 -1.41 -0.40
CA ARG A 21 4.85 -2.74 -0.52
C ARG A 21 5.89 -3.00 0.57
N GLN A 22 6.81 -2.06 0.78
CA GLN A 22 7.87 -2.25 1.76
C GLN A 22 7.29 -2.39 3.18
N GLN A 23 6.31 -1.56 3.50
CA GLN A 23 5.63 -1.58 4.78
C GLN A 23 4.85 -2.89 4.99
N GLU A 24 4.10 -3.33 3.98
CA GLU A 24 3.39 -4.61 3.97
C GLU A 24 4.31 -5.80 4.26
N LEU A 25 5.45 -5.89 3.54
CA LEU A 25 6.43 -6.96 3.75
C LEU A 25 7.03 -6.93 5.15
N SER A 26 7.35 -5.73 5.66
CA SER A 26 7.90 -5.57 7.00
C SER A 26 6.92 -6.06 8.07
N TYR A 27 5.64 -5.75 7.94
CA TYR A 27 4.63 -6.18 8.91
C TYR A 27 4.34 -7.67 8.83
N ARG A 28 4.31 -8.27 7.63
CA ARG A 28 4.20 -9.74 7.51
C ARG A 28 5.37 -10.45 8.18
N GLN A 29 6.59 -9.92 8.00
CA GLN A 29 7.76 -10.47 8.65
C GLN A 29 7.69 -10.32 10.18
N GLU A 30 7.21 -9.18 10.68
CA GLU A 30 7.03 -8.96 12.11
C GLU A 30 5.99 -9.91 12.72
N LEU A 31 4.86 -10.12 12.05
CA LEU A 31 3.85 -11.10 12.46
C LEU A 31 4.41 -12.52 12.53
N LEU A 32 5.25 -12.90 11.54
CA LEU A 32 5.95 -14.19 11.57
C LEU A 32 6.89 -14.28 12.77
N THR A 33 7.67 -13.22 13.05
CA THR A 33 8.56 -13.15 14.22
C THR A 33 7.78 -13.22 15.54
N LEU A 34 6.57 -12.67 15.60
CA LEU A 34 5.66 -12.79 16.75
C LEU A 34 5.05 -14.20 16.89
N GLY A 35 5.27 -15.08 15.90
CA GLY A 35 4.84 -16.48 15.93
C GLY A 35 3.53 -16.76 15.18
N LEU A 36 3.00 -15.80 14.44
CA LEU A 36 1.82 -16.02 13.59
C LEU A 36 2.21 -16.81 12.34
N LYS A 37 2.00 -18.13 12.38
CA LYS A 37 2.36 -19.06 11.28
C LYS A 37 1.18 -19.44 10.40
N MET A 38 -0.05 -19.23 10.87
CA MET A 38 -1.24 -19.58 10.11
C MET A 38 -1.51 -18.50 9.06
N SER A 39 -1.52 -18.89 7.79
CA SER A 39 -1.87 -18.00 6.69
C SER A 39 -2.77 -18.68 5.65
N GLU A 40 -3.64 -17.91 4.99
CA GLU A 40 -4.58 -18.40 3.98
C GLU A 40 -4.78 -17.34 2.88
N ARG A 41 -4.81 -17.78 1.62
CA ARG A 41 -5.12 -16.88 0.51
C ARG A 41 -6.63 -16.59 0.47
N LEU A 42 -6.99 -15.31 0.36
CA LEU A 42 -8.37 -14.88 0.15
C LEU A 42 -8.86 -15.38 -1.22
N PRO A 43 -10.13 -15.83 -1.32
CA PRO A 43 -10.71 -16.19 -2.61
C PRO A 43 -10.73 -14.94 -3.49
N LEU A 44 -10.06 -15.01 -4.64
CA LEU A 44 -10.27 -13.98 -5.67
C LEU A 44 -11.71 -14.11 -6.17
N PRO A 45 -12.41 -12.99 -6.45
CA PRO A 45 -13.70 -13.07 -7.11
C PRO A 45 -13.50 -13.79 -8.45
N GLU A 46 -13.96 -15.04 -8.52
CA GLU A 46 -13.96 -15.78 -9.78
C GLU A 46 -14.85 -15.01 -10.75
N ALA A 47 -14.35 -14.74 -11.95
CA ALA A 47 -15.15 -14.21 -13.07
C ALA A 47 -16.26 -15.20 -13.53
N SER A 48 -16.49 -16.30 -12.80
CA SER A 48 -17.40 -17.38 -13.17
C SER A 48 -18.05 -18.05 -11.96
N GLY A 49 -19.06 -17.41 -11.37
CA GLY A 49 -20.35 -18.03 -11.03
C GLY A 49 -20.47 -19.33 -10.21
N LYS A 50 -19.44 -19.87 -9.56
CA LYS A 50 -19.58 -21.09 -8.72
C LYS A 50 -19.38 -20.81 -7.23
N ARG A 51 -20.47 -20.34 -6.61
CA ARG A 51 -20.62 -20.18 -5.15
C ARG A 51 -20.34 -21.52 -4.43
N ARG A 52 -19.20 -21.64 -3.74
CA ARG A 52 -18.98 -22.69 -2.73
C ARG A 52 -19.70 -22.30 -1.44
N LYS A 53 -20.74 -23.08 -1.11
CA LYS A 53 -21.60 -22.90 0.07
C LYS A 53 -20.97 -23.56 1.29
N SER A 54 -20.13 -22.85 2.05
CA SER A 54 -19.78 -23.23 3.44
C SER A 54 -19.04 -22.16 4.27
N ARG A 55 -19.23 -20.85 4.06
CA ARG A 55 -18.82 -19.84 5.05
C ARG A 55 -20.01 -18.96 5.43
N PRO A 56 -20.18 -18.60 6.72
CA PRO A 56 -21.25 -17.71 7.15
C PRO A 56 -21.14 -16.39 6.41
N ALA A 57 -22.29 -15.93 5.91
CA ALA A 57 -22.46 -14.80 5.02
C ALA A 57 -22.09 -13.46 5.69
N ARG A 58 -20.80 -13.14 5.70
CA ARG A 58 -20.28 -11.76 5.75
C ARG A 58 -19.38 -11.42 4.56
N ASP A 59 -19.33 -12.30 3.55
CA ASP A 59 -18.54 -12.16 2.32
C ASP A 59 -19.43 -11.77 1.13
N GLU A 60 -20.02 -10.58 1.15
CA GLU A 60 -20.31 -9.90 -0.12
C GLU A 60 -19.36 -8.70 -0.23
N GLU A 61 -18.58 -8.71 -1.32
CA GLU A 61 -17.93 -7.53 -1.91
C GLU A 61 -16.58 -7.02 -1.35
N GLY A 62 -15.67 -7.84 -0.82
CA GLY A 62 -14.23 -7.48 -0.75
C GLY A 62 -13.84 -6.26 0.10
N ASP A 63 -14.80 -5.65 0.82
CA ASP A 63 -14.64 -4.46 1.63
C ASP A 63 -14.36 -4.81 3.09
N TYR A 64 -13.22 -5.48 3.33
CA TYR A 64 -12.77 -5.71 4.70
C TYR A 64 -12.24 -4.41 5.31
N GLU A 65 -12.70 -4.07 6.50
CA GLU A 65 -12.21 -2.93 7.28
C GLU A 65 -11.52 -3.40 8.56
N CYS A 66 -10.48 -2.70 8.97
CA CYS A 66 -9.91 -2.91 10.30
C CYS A 66 -10.87 -2.40 11.39
N GLU A 67 -11.12 -3.22 12.40
CA GLU A 67 -11.99 -2.84 13.52
C GLU A 67 -11.50 -1.61 14.31
N ILE A 68 -10.19 -1.35 14.33
CA ILE A 68 -9.58 -0.28 15.13
C ILE A 68 -9.53 1.04 14.35
N CYS A 69 -9.01 1.03 13.12
CA CYS A 69 -8.82 2.26 12.34
C CYS A 69 -9.75 2.41 11.13
N ARG A 70 -10.65 1.45 10.88
CA ARG A 70 -11.59 1.46 9.75
C ARG A 70 -10.91 1.54 8.37
N ALA A 71 -9.62 1.24 8.30
CA ALA A 71 -8.91 1.20 7.02
C ALA A 71 -9.35 -0.02 6.21
N ASN A 72 -9.56 0.19 4.91
CA ASN A 72 -9.86 -0.87 3.95
C ASN A 72 -8.64 -1.79 3.75
N LEU A 73 -8.88 -3.11 3.71
CA LEU A 73 -7.85 -4.15 3.76
C LEU A 73 -7.77 -4.94 2.46
N PHE A 74 -7.24 -4.30 1.42
CA PHE A 74 -7.17 -4.89 0.07
C PHE A 74 -6.04 -5.92 -0.12
N VAL A 75 -4.93 -5.77 0.60
CA VAL A 75 -3.71 -6.55 0.36
C VAL A 75 -3.63 -7.75 1.30
N SER A 76 -3.81 -7.48 2.59
CA SER A 76 -3.82 -8.48 3.63
C SER A 76 -4.56 -7.98 4.86
N LEU A 77 -4.95 -8.93 5.69
CA LEU A 77 -5.60 -8.72 6.96
C LEU A 77 -5.26 -9.86 7.92
N VAL A 78 -5.51 -9.66 9.20
CA VAL A 78 -5.48 -10.74 10.20
C VAL A 78 -6.87 -10.92 10.75
N THR A 79 -7.38 -12.15 10.68
CA THR A 79 -8.63 -12.53 11.36
C THR A 79 -8.34 -13.07 12.74
N ASN A 80 -9.24 -12.85 13.69
CA ASN A 80 -9.26 -13.50 15.00
C ASN A 80 -10.57 -14.29 15.14
N SER A 81 -10.50 -15.61 15.13
CA SER A 81 -11.69 -16.47 15.16
C SER A 81 -12.43 -16.49 16.50
N HIS A 82 -11.80 -16.05 17.59
CA HIS A 82 -12.42 -16.04 18.91
C HIS A 82 -13.28 -14.80 19.16
N GLU A 83 -12.81 -13.64 18.71
CA GLU A 83 -13.52 -12.36 18.83
C GLU A 83 -14.26 -11.97 17.54
N GLU A 84 -14.23 -12.83 16.52
CA GLU A 84 -14.72 -12.56 15.16
C GLU A 84 -14.14 -11.30 14.53
N GLY A 85 -12.91 -10.93 14.92
CA GLY A 85 -12.29 -9.66 14.59
C GLY A 85 -11.46 -9.66 13.31
N VAL A 86 -11.37 -8.49 12.66
CA VAL A 86 -10.57 -8.25 11.46
C VAL A 86 -9.66 -7.04 11.65
N TYR A 87 -8.36 -7.23 11.44
CA TYR A 87 -7.34 -6.21 11.71
C TYR A 87 -6.41 -5.97 10.52
N CYS A 88 -6.01 -4.71 10.33
CA CYS A 88 -4.82 -4.42 9.54
C CYS A 88 -3.58 -4.96 10.24
N LEU A 89 -2.49 -5.19 9.49
CA LEU A 89 -1.26 -5.76 10.06
C LEU A 89 -0.70 -4.95 11.26
N PRO A 90 -0.63 -3.60 11.23
CA PRO A 90 -0.20 -2.81 12.38
C PRO A 90 -0.98 -3.10 13.67
N HIS A 91 -2.31 -3.13 13.58
CA HIS A 91 -3.16 -3.37 14.74
C HIS A 91 -3.13 -4.84 15.19
N ALA A 92 -2.95 -5.77 14.25
CA ALA A 92 -2.71 -7.17 14.59
C ALA A 92 -1.38 -7.35 15.35
N ILE A 93 -0.32 -6.66 14.93
CA ILE A 93 0.98 -6.66 15.61
C ILE A 93 0.81 -6.12 17.04
N GLN A 94 0.12 -5.00 17.23
CA GLN A 94 -0.17 -4.45 18.56
C GLN A 94 -0.97 -5.44 19.42
N LEU A 95 -2.01 -6.06 18.84
CA LEU A 95 -2.82 -7.06 19.51
C LEU A 95 -1.96 -8.25 19.99
N LEU A 96 -1.16 -8.82 19.10
CA LEU A 96 -0.35 -10.00 19.41
C LEU A 96 0.85 -9.71 20.30
N THR A 97 1.36 -8.47 20.27
CA THR A 97 2.39 -8.00 21.21
C THR A 97 1.84 -7.93 22.63
N ASN A 98 0.64 -7.37 22.81
CA ASN A 98 0.03 -7.16 24.13
C ASN A 98 -0.71 -8.40 24.65
N LYS A 99 -1.30 -9.20 23.75
CA LYS A 99 -2.17 -10.35 24.07
C LYS A 99 -1.71 -11.60 23.32
N ARG A 100 -0.50 -12.08 23.62
CA ARG A 100 0.09 -13.27 22.96
C ARG A 100 -0.79 -14.51 22.94
N HIS A 101 -1.69 -14.67 23.90
CA HIS A 101 -2.64 -15.80 23.94
C HIS A 101 -3.64 -15.81 22.76
N HIS A 102 -3.80 -14.69 22.03
CA HIS A 102 -4.62 -14.60 20.83
C HIS A 102 -3.99 -15.31 19.61
N LEU A 103 -2.68 -15.60 19.64
CA LEU A 103 -1.95 -16.18 18.50
C LEU A 103 -2.64 -17.43 17.90
N LYS A 104 -3.20 -18.29 18.76
CA LYS A 104 -3.86 -19.55 18.34
C LYS A 104 -5.20 -19.33 17.61
N TYR A 105 -5.78 -18.15 17.73
CA TYR A 105 -7.03 -17.76 17.07
C TYR A 105 -6.79 -16.84 15.87
N CYS A 106 -5.56 -16.33 15.72
CA CYS A 106 -5.22 -15.41 14.65
C CYS A 106 -4.75 -16.14 13.39
N LYS A 107 -5.10 -15.58 12.22
CA LYS A 107 -4.66 -16.07 10.91
C LYS A 107 -4.42 -14.89 9.97
N LEU A 108 -3.27 -14.87 9.30
CA LEU A 108 -2.97 -13.93 8.22
C LEU A 108 -3.73 -14.33 6.95
N MET A 109 -4.50 -13.42 6.37
CA MET A 109 -5.16 -13.61 5.10
C MET A 109 -4.63 -12.62 4.06
N TYR A 110 -4.50 -13.03 2.80
CA TYR A 110 -3.89 -12.18 1.76
C TYR A 110 -4.45 -12.46 0.36
N THR A 111 -4.44 -11.46 -0.51
CA THR A 111 -4.91 -11.60 -1.91
C THR A 111 -3.81 -12.10 -2.85
N TYR A 112 -2.59 -11.60 -2.68
CA TYR A 112 -1.43 -11.91 -3.51
C TYR A 112 -0.27 -12.47 -2.67
N ASP A 113 0.22 -13.65 -3.03
CA ASP A 113 1.48 -14.22 -2.51
C ASP A 113 2.70 -13.43 -3.00
N GLU A 114 2.60 -12.93 -4.24
CA GLU A 114 3.74 -12.44 -5.02
C GLU A 114 3.91 -10.92 -4.99
N ILE A 115 3.56 -10.27 -3.87
CA ILE A 115 3.74 -8.82 -3.69
C ILE A 115 5.17 -8.35 -4.06
N ASN A 116 6.14 -9.26 -3.95
CA ASN A 116 7.50 -9.02 -4.37
C ASN A 116 7.71 -8.83 -5.88
N GLN A 117 6.92 -9.50 -6.72
CA GLN A 117 7.11 -9.59 -8.17
C GLN A 117 6.44 -8.44 -8.95
N PHE A 118 5.46 -7.75 -8.35
CA PHE A 118 4.71 -6.68 -9.04
C PHE A 118 5.56 -5.44 -9.38
N LEU A 119 6.40 -4.96 -8.46
CA LEU A 119 7.16 -3.72 -8.71
C LEU A 119 8.18 -3.82 -9.84
N PRO A 120 9.02 -4.88 -9.93
CA PRO A 120 9.95 -5.04 -11.04
C PRO A 120 9.26 -5.08 -12.40
N MET A 121 8.03 -5.60 -12.45
CA MET A 121 7.22 -5.67 -13.67
C MET A 121 6.66 -4.29 -14.09
N ILE A 122 6.08 -3.53 -13.16
CA ILE A 122 5.37 -2.29 -13.53
C ILE A 122 6.28 -1.06 -13.62
N THR A 123 7.39 -1.04 -12.87
CA THR A 123 8.24 0.16 -12.75
C THR A 123 8.87 0.59 -14.08
N PRO A 124 9.43 -0.32 -14.91
CA PRO A 124 9.99 0.06 -16.21
C PRO A 124 8.94 0.64 -17.14
N THR A 125 7.74 0.05 -17.15
CA THR A 125 6.61 0.52 -17.96
C THR A 125 6.19 1.93 -17.57
N ILE A 126 6.05 2.22 -16.27
CA ILE A 126 5.68 3.56 -15.78
C ILE A 126 6.75 4.61 -16.15
N ARG A 127 8.03 4.25 -16.03
CA ARG A 127 9.15 5.15 -16.38
C ARG A 127 9.25 5.40 -17.89
N ALA A 128 8.93 4.41 -18.72
CA ALA A 128 8.92 4.55 -20.18
C ALA A 128 7.77 5.42 -20.70
N LEU A 129 6.66 5.51 -19.95
CA LEU A 129 5.50 6.36 -20.28
C LEU A 129 5.72 7.85 -19.98
N THR A 130 6.78 8.19 -19.22
CA THR A 130 7.18 9.58 -19.00
C THR A 130 8.30 9.95 -19.97
N PRO A 131 8.15 10.97 -20.85
CA PRO A 131 9.28 11.49 -21.59
C PRO A 131 10.32 12.00 -20.60
N ALA A 132 11.58 11.62 -20.80
CA ALA A 132 12.71 12.15 -20.04
C ALA A 132 12.91 13.62 -20.42
N THR A 133 12.16 14.53 -19.81
CA THR A 133 12.46 15.96 -19.87
C THR A 133 12.68 16.48 -18.44
N PRO A 134 13.89 16.95 -18.11
CA PRO A 134 14.06 17.83 -16.97
C PRO A 134 13.19 19.08 -17.21
N PRO A 135 12.57 19.67 -16.19
CA PRO A 135 12.11 21.04 -16.34
C PRO A 135 13.36 21.92 -16.52
N GLU A 136 13.67 22.31 -17.75
CA GLU A 136 14.47 23.48 -18.02
C GLU A 136 13.69 24.70 -17.53
N TYR A 137 13.81 24.99 -16.24
CA TYR A 137 13.47 26.31 -15.73
C TYR A 137 14.63 27.23 -16.13
N SER A 138 14.47 27.93 -17.26
CA SER A 138 15.38 29.01 -17.64
C SER A 138 15.45 30.03 -16.51
N GLU A 139 16.62 30.14 -15.88
CA GLU A 139 16.97 31.29 -15.07
C GLU A 139 16.91 32.52 -15.97
N ARG A 140 15.84 33.32 -15.82
CA ARG A 140 15.85 34.68 -16.35
C ARG A 140 16.82 35.48 -15.49
N THR A 141 18.08 35.50 -15.89
CA THR A 141 19.03 36.53 -15.50
C THR A 141 18.50 37.87 -16.01
N CYS A 142 17.95 38.67 -15.09
CA CYS A 142 17.68 40.08 -15.34
C CYS A 142 19.01 40.84 -15.23
N THR A 143 19.73 40.96 -16.35
CA THR A 143 20.76 41.97 -16.51
C THR A 143 20.13 43.25 -17.04
N SER A 144 19.93 44.25 -16.17
CA SER A 144 20.06 45.68 -16.52
C SER A 144 20.07 46.49 -15.21
N LEU A 145 21.24 47.03 -14.84
CA LEU A 145 21.65 48.44 -14.99
C LEU A 145 21.08 49.37 -13.91
N GLY A 146 21.96 49.93 -13.08
CA GLY A 146 21.67 51.12 -12.29
C GLY A 146 22.44 51.24 -10.99
N ASN A 147 23.67 51.76 -11.06
CA ASN A 147 24.40 52.34 -9.94
C ASN A 147 23.50 53.18 -9.04
N GLN A 148 23.54 52.98 -7.72
CA GLN A 148 23.49 54.09 -6.76
C GLN A 148 24.44 53.82 -5.60
N VAL A 149 25.44 54.69 -5.53
CA VAL A 149 26.40 54.88 -4.44
C VAL A 149 25.63 55.45 -3.25
N PHE A 150 25.73 54.83 -2.08
CA PHE A 150 25.33 55.45 -0.82
C PHE A 150 26.59 55.96 -0.09
N THR A 151 26.73 57.28 -0.03
CA THR A 151 27.63 57.99 0.89
C THR A 151 26.84 58.99 1.72
N THR A 152 26.87 58.79 3.05
CA THR A 152 26.90 59.80 4.15
C THR A 152 25.65 60.67 4.38
N PRO A 153 25.46 61.37 5.53
CA PRO A 153 26.38 61.74 6.63
C PRO A 153 26.56 60.70 7.73
#